data_AF-A0A914NRN8-F1
#
_entry.id   AF-A0A914NRN8-F1
#
_cell.length_a   1.000
_cell.length_b   1.000
_cell.length_c   1.000
_cell.angle_alpha   90.00
_cell.angle_beta   90.00
_cell.angle_gamma   90.00
#
_symmetry.space_group_name_H-M   'P 1'
#
loop_
_entity.id
_entity.type
_entity.pdbx_description
1 polymer ?
#
loop_
_entity_poly.entity_id
_entity_poly.type
_entity_poly.pdbx_seq_one_letter_code
_entity_poly.pdbx_strand_id
1 'polypeptide(L)'
;HHLKSNFCNNSKKCEKCGVVYLVKDNNRNGRSGHVCSERYCTTCFSFHDPKRGCYIKPLTPKKSKPYRFIAFDFETMQHKQGEKGKLHEVNFISAKINCPECISKVNNDCTVCGEDRTITFSHQPFSNTSVDQQNITNDPLTDFVAWITSFSTDTVAFSHFGGRFDMVLVFKALYLQGLTPDMIKNGNKCMK
;
A
#
# COMPACT_ATOMS: atom_id res chain seq x y z
N HIS A 1 41.38 -31.36 12.18
CA HIS A 1 40.07 -30.73 12.50
C HIS A 1 38.86 -31.46 11.89
N HIS A 2 38.95 -32.16 10.74
CA HIS A 2 37.79 -32.85 10.12
C HIS A 2 37.35 -34.18 10.76
N LEU A 3 38.26 -34.94 11.40
CA LEU A 3 37.94 -36.24 12.01
C LEU A 3 37.03 -36.17 13.25
N LYS A 4 36.91 -34.99 13.89
CA LYS A 4 36.03 -34.77 15.06
C LYS A 4 34.68 -34.14 14.69
N SER A 5 34.48 -33.77 13.42
CA SER A 5 33.23 -33.16 12.95
C SER A 5 32.35 -34.23 12.30
N ASN A 6 31.05 -34.26 12.63
CA ASN A 6 30.03 -35.06 11.91
C ASN A 6 29.86 -34.67 10.42
N PHE A 7 30.79 -33.88 9.87
CA PHE A 7 30.80 -33.43 8.48
C PHE A 7 30.87 -34.59 7.48
N CYS A 8 31.66 -35.62 7.79
CA CYS A 8 31.75 -36.83 6.95
C CYS A 8 30.46 -37.65 6.95
N ASN A 9 29.62 -37.54 8.00
CA ASN A 9 28.32 -38.23 8.07
C ASN A 9 27.23 -37.49 7.26
N ASN A 10 27.39 -36.18 7.06
CA ASN A 10 26.38 -35.32 6.44
C ASN A 10 26.59 -35.09 4.95
N SER A 11 27.74 -35.46 4.40
CA SER A 11 28.10 -35.26 3.00
C SER A 11 28.56 -36.56 2.35
N LYS A 12 28.18 -36.78 1.09
CA LYS A 12 28.61 -37.91 0.27
C LYS A 12 29.15 -37.40 -1.06
N LYS A 13 30.15 -38.09 -1.62
CA LYS A 13 30.65 -37.82 -2.97
C LYS A 13 29.96 -38.76 -3.94
N CYS A 14 29.39 -38.23 -5.02
CA CYS A 14 28.86 -39.06 -6.09
C CYS A 14 30.00 -39.63 -6.93
N GLU A 15 30.01 -40.94 -7.16
CA GLU A 15 31.04 -41.61 -7.97
C GLU A 15 30.95 -41.26 -9.46
N LYS A 16 29.75 -40.94 -9.97
CA LYS A 16 29.51 -40.66 -11.39
C LYS A 16 29.89 -39.23 -11.79
N CYS A 17 29.48 -38.24 -11.01
CA CYS A 17 29.70 -36.81 -11.33
C CYS A 17 30.77 -36.15 -10.45
N GLY A 18 31.31 -36.85 -9.45
CA GLY A 18 32.34 -36.35 -8.55
C GLY A 18 31.88 -35.27 -7.55
N VAL A 19 30.63 -34.80 -7.63
CA VAL A 19 30.08 -33.75 -6.77
C VAL A 19 29.91 -34.26 -5.35
N VAL A 20 30.39 -33.47 -4.38
CA VAL A 20 30.08 -33.66 -2.96
C VAL A 20 28.74 -33.00 -2.67
N TYR A 21 27.80 -33.77 -2.13
CA TYR A 21 26.46 -33.31 -1.83
C TYR A 21 26.09 -33.60 -0.37
N LEU A 22 25.23 -32.76 0.20
CA LEU A 22 24.69 -32.98 1.53
C LEU A 22 23.55 -34.00 1.49
N VAL A 23 23.64 -35.02 2.34
CA VAL A 23 22.66 -36.12 2.41
C VAL A 23 21.28 -35.60 2.80
N LYS A 24 21.23 -34.68 3.77
CA LYS A 24 19.98 -34.08 4.26
C LYS A 24 19.20 -33.38 3.14
N ASP A 25 19.88 -32.62 2.29
CA ASP A 25 19.22 -31.83 1.25
C ASP A 25 18.73 -32.71 0.10
N ASN A 26 19.51 -33.74 -0.24
CA ASN A 26 19.17 -34.67 -1.32
C ASN A 26 18.16 -35.75 -0.89
N ASN A 27 17.79 -35.80 0.39
CA ASN A 27 16.71 -36.63 0.90
C ASN A 27 15.43 -35.85 1.22
N ARG A 28 15.39 -34.54 0.93
CA ARG A 28 14.18 -33.72 1.15
C ARG A 28 13.03 -34.20 0.27
N ASN A 29 11.80 -34.02 0.75
CA ASN A 29 10.57 -34.32 0.03
C ASN A 29 10.47 -35.78 -0.46
N GLY A 30 10.96 -36.73 0.33
CA GLY A 30 10.87 -38.17 0.03
C GLY A 30 11.87 -38.67 -1.02
N ARG A 31 12.82 -37.83 -1.43
CA ARG A 31 13.87 -38.22 -2.37
C ARG A 31 14.89 -39.16 -1.72
N SER A 32 15.44 -40.09 -2.49
CA SER A 32 16.46 -41.04 -2.05
C SER A 32 17.84 -40.69 -2.62
N GLY A 33 18.35 -39.52 -2.25
CA GLY A 33 19.72 -39.12 -2.52
C GLY A 33 19.94 -38.32 -3.82
N HIS A 34 21.22 -38.22 -4.20
CA HIS A 34 21.66 -37.36 -5.29
C HIS A 34 21.31 -37.93 -6.67
N VAL A 35 20.82 -37.06 -7.57
CA VAL A 35 20.71 -37.37 -9.00
C VAL A 35 21.66 -36.43 -9.73
N CYS A 36 22.49 -37.02 -10.60
CA CYS A 36 23.46 -36.27 -11.39
C CYS A 36 22.75 -35.23 -12.26
N SER A 37 23.40 -34.08 -12.44
CA SER A 37 22.89 -32.98 -13.25
C SER A 37 21.64 -32.30 -12.70
N GLU A 38 21.27 -32.50 -11.43
CA GLU A 38 20.22 -31.71 -10.78
C GLU A 38 20.79 -30.82 -9.67
N ARG A 39 20.19 -29.65 -9.47
CA ARG A 39 20.51 -28.72 -8.38
C ARG A 39 19.25 -28.31 -7.64
N TYR A 40 19.35 -28.20 -6.32
CA TYR A 40 18.28 -27.68 -5.49
C TYR A 40 18.12 -26.18 -5.69
N CYS A 41 16.91 -25.72 -5.95
CA CYS A 41 16.55 -24.31 -6.04
C CYS A 41 15.83 -23.89 -4.76
N THR A 42 16.40 -22.91 -4.05
CA THR A 42 15.81 -22.35 -2.82
C THR A 42 14.54 -21.55 -3.06
N THR A 43 14.32 -21.05 -4.27
CA THR A 43 13.11 -20.30 -4.67
C THR A 43 11.96 -21.24 -5.03
N CYS A 44 12.25 -22.26 -5.84
CA CYS A 44 11.31 -23.28 -6.28
C CYS A 44 11.07 -24.36 -5.18
N PHE A 45 11.87 -24.41 -4.11
CA PHE A 45 11.94 -25.48 -3.08
C PHE A 45 12.00 -26.91 -3.67
N SER A 46 12.62 -27.05 -4.85
CA SER A 46 12.67 -28.30 -5.61
C SER A 46 13.99 -28.44 -6.37
N PHE A 47 14.29 -29.64 -6.88
CA PHE A 47 15.47 -29.93 -7.68
C PHE A 47 15.16 -29.77 -9.18
N HIS A 48 16.09 -29.16 -9.93
CA HIS A 48 15.95 -28.96 -11.36
C HIS A 48 17.26 -29.30 -12.09
N ASP A 49 17.12 -29.81 -13.32
CA ASP A 49 18.23 -29.85 -14.27
C ASP A 49 18.60 -28.40 -14.68
N PRO A 50 19.87 -27.97 -14.55
CA PRO A 50 20.33 -26.67 -15.01
C PRO A 50 19.99 -26.36 -16.48
N LYS A 51 19.90 -27.38 -17.35
CA LYS A 51 19.49 -27.24 -18.76
C LYS A 51 18.01 -26.88 -18.91
N ARG A 52 17.17 -27.30 -17.97
CA ARG A 52 15.72 -27.07 -17.98
C ARG A 52 15.33 -25.73 -17.33
N GLY A 53 16.16 -25.19 -16.44
CA GLY A 53 15.92 -23.93 -15.71
C GLY A 53 14.86 -24.04 -14.60
N CYS A 54 14.78 -23.06 -13.68
CA CYS A 54 13.68 -22.97 -12.68
C CYS A 54 12.46 -22.33 -13.36
N TYR A 55 11.33 -23.05 -13.32
CA TYR A 55 10.07 -22.73 -14.00
C TYR A 55 9.22 -21.67 -13.28
N ILE A 56 9.81 -20.87 -12.37
CA ILE A 56 9.09 -19.72 -11.82
C ILE A 56 9.00 -18.69 -12.94
N LYS A 57 7.83 -18.66 -13.60
CA LYS A 57 7.47 -17.54 -14.46
C LYS A 57 7.71 -16.26 -13.64
N PRO A 58 8.51 -15.30 -14.14
CA PRO A 58 8.52 -13.97 -13.57
C PRO A 58 7.06 -13.53 -13.46
N LEU A 59 6.64 -13.07 -12.29
CA LEU A 59 5.30 -12.52 -12.12
C LEU A 59 5.22 -11.33 -13.08
N THR A 60 4.58 -11.52 -14.24
CA THR A 60 4.22 -10.40 -15.10
C THR A 60 3.31 -9.52 -14.26
N PRO A 61 3.71 -8.28 -13.95
CA PRO A 61 2.86 -7.40 -13.16
C PRO A 61 1.53 -7.30 -13.89
N LYS A 62 0.43 -7.61 -13.20
CA LYS A 62 -0.90 -7.30 -13.76
C LYS A 62 -0.89 -5.80 -14.06
N LYS A 63 -1.25 -5.40 -15.28
CA LYS A 63 -1.46 -3.98 -15.60
C LYS A 63 -2.45 -3.44 -14.57
N SER A 64 -1.99 -2.56 -13.67
CA SER A 64 -2.87 -2.00 -12.66
C SER A 64 -3.82 -1.03 -13.35
N LYS A 65 -5.08 -1.02 -12.94
CA LYS A 65 -5.99 0.06 -13.31
C LYS A 65 -5.41 1.38 -12.76
N PRO A 66 -5.59 2.51 -13.46
CA PRO A 66 -5.19 3.80 -12.94
C PRO A 66 -5.93 4.07 -11.62
N TYR A 67 -5.22 4.63 -10.65
CA TYR A 67 -5.76 5.02 -9.36
C TYR A 67 -5.02 6.24 -8.82
N ARG A 68 -5.65 6.97 -7.91
CA ARG A 68 -5.08 8.14 -7.26
C ARG A 68 -5.00 7.96 -5.75
N PHE A 69 -4.14 8.73 -5.13
CA PHE A 69 -4.05 8.91 -3.69
C PHE A 69 -4.55 10.30 -3.31
N ILE A 70 -5.31 10.38 -2.23
CA ILE A 70 -5.69 11.64 -1.59
C ILE A 70 -5.13 11.63 -0.17
N ALA A 71 -4.09 12.43 0.06
CA ALA A 71 -3.56 12.68 1.39
C ALA A 71 -4.26 13.92 1.96
N PHE A 72 -4.87 13.82 3.14
CA PHE A 72 -5.57 14.97 3.72
C PHE A 72 -5.29 15.16 5.21
N ASP A 73 -5.55 16.38 5.68
CA ASP A 73 -5.42 16.77 7.09
C ASP A 73 -6.48 17.81 7.46
N PHE A 74 -6.99 17.73 8.68
CA PHE A 74 -8.10 18.55 9.16
C PHE A 74 -7.67 19.42 10.33
N GLU A 75 -8.22 20.63 10.37
CA GLU A 75 -8.30 21.41 11.61
C GLU A 75 -9.74 21.39 12.12
N THR A 76 -9.87 21.36 13.44
CA THR A 76 -11.17 21.36 14.10
C THR A 76 -11.26 22.47 15.14
N MET A 77 -12.45 23.06 15.26
CA MET A 77 -12.80 24.03 16.29
C MET A 77 -13.74 23.41 17.32
N GLN A 78 -13.68 23.91 18.54
CA GLN A 78 -14.46 23.41 19.69
C GLN A 78 -15.43 24.47 20.23
N HIS A 79 -16.06 25.25 19.36
CA HIS A 79 -16.92 26.37 19.77
C HIS A 79 -18.29 25.92 20.28
N LYS A 80 -18.79 24.78 19.80
CA LYS A 80 -20.12 24.25 20.18
C LYS A 80 -20.00 23.34 21.39
N GLN A 81 -20.93 23.50 22.33
CA GLN A 81 -21.03 22.65 23.52
C GLN A 81 -22.02 21.51 23.22
N GLY A 82 -21.57 20.26 23.37
CA GLY A 82 -22.40 19.07 23.25
C GLY A 82 -22.69 18.45 24.61
N GLU A 83 -23.52 17.41 24.62
CA GLU A 83 -23.99 16.74 25.85
C GLU A 83 -22.86 16.15 26.71
N LYS A 84 -21.75 15.72 26.09
CA LYS A 84 -20.59 15.12 26.77
C LYS A 84 -19.30 15.95 26.60
N GLY A 85 -19.42 17.26 26.43
CA GLY A 85 -18.30 18.17 26.27
C GLY A 85 -18.31 18.91 24.93
N LYS A 86 -17.21 19.59 24.60
CA LYS A 86 -17.13 20.40 23.37
C LYS A 86 -17.16 19.52 22.12
N LEU A 87 -17.97 19.90 21.15
CA LEU A 87 -18.05 19.24 19.85
C LEU A 87 -16.89 19.70 18.98
N HIS A 88 -16.21 18.75 18.34
CA HIS A 88 -15.21 19.03 17.33
C HIS A 88 -15.91 19.22 15.99
N GLU A 89 -15.82 20.41 15.43
CA GLU A 89 -16.36 20.76 14.13
C GLU A 89 -15.21 21.06 13.18
N VAL A 90 -15.20 20.40 12.02
CA VAL A 90 -14.16 20.61 11.01
C VAL A 90 -14.36 21.99 10.41
N ASN A 91 -13.34 22.84 10.49
CA ASN A 91 -13.39 24.21 9.96
C ASN A 91 -12.44 24.43 8.78
N PHE A 92 -11.48 23.54 8.60
CA PHE A 92 -10.51 23.60 7.53
C PHE A 92 -10.01 22.19 7.18
N ILE A 93 -9.88 21.92 5.90
CA ILE A 93 -9.37 20.69 5.33
C ILE A 93 -8.34 21.05 4.27
N SER A 94 -7.16 20.42 4.33
CA SER A 94 -6.17 20.46 3.27
C SER A 94 -6.01 19.08 2.65
N ALA A 95 -6.08 18.99 1.33
CA ALA A 95 -5.98 17.74 0.59
C ALA A 95 -4.96 17.86 -0.55
N LYS A 96 -4.18 16.79 -0.74
CA LYS A 96 -3.23 16.62 -1.84
C LYS A 96 -3.53 15.39 -2.66
N ILE A 97 -3.57 15.55 -3.98
CA ILE A 97 -3.86 14.47 -4.93
C ILE A 97 -2.60 14.08 -5.69
N ASN A 98 -2.32 12.77 -5.75
CA ASN A 98 -1.25 12.24 -6.60
C ASN A 98 -1.56 10.82 -7.07
N CYS A 99 -1.19 10.46 -8.30
CA CYS A 99 -1.21 9.08 -8.79
C CYS A 99 0.22 8.52 -8.81
N PRO A 100 0.40 7.19 -8.94
CA PRO A 100 1.74 6.58 -9.01
C PRO A 100 2.61 7.18 -10.12
N GLU A 101 2.01 7.57 -11.25
CA GLU A 101 2.72 8.19 -12.36
C GLU A 101 3.21 9.60 -12.00
N CYS A 102 2.33 10.44 -11.42
CA CYS A 102 2.69 11.81 -11.00
C CYS A 102 3.74 11.84 -9.89
N ILE A 103 3.73 10.84 -8.99
CA ILE A 103 4.77 10.69 -7.96
C ILE A 103 6.13 10.40 -8.60
N SER A 104 6.15 9.59 -9.65
CA SER A 104 7.38 9.17 -10.33
C SER A 104 7.92 10.26 -11.26
N LYS A 105 7.00 10.99 -11.90
CA LYS A 105 7.32 12.08 -12.83
C LYS A 105 6.21 13.12 -12.75
N VAL A 106 6.58 14.36 -12.43
CA VAL A 106 5.64 15.48 -12.41
C VAL A 106 4.95 15.58 -13.77
N ASN A 107 3.62 15.46 -13.77
CA ASN A 107 2.77 15.59 -14.94
C ASN A 107 1.57 16.48 -14.59
N ASN A 108 1.57 17.68 -15.17
CA ASN A 108 0.52 18.66 -14.93
C ASN A 108 -0.77 18.32 -15.71
N ASP A 109 -0.66 17.62 -16.84
CA ASP A 109 -1.80 17.23 -17.70
C ASP A 109 -2.34 15.84 -17.36
N CYS A 110 -2.23 15.42 -16.09
CA CYS A 110 -2.63 14.08 -15.68
C CYS A 110 -4.15 13.97 -15.50
N THR A 111 -4.81 13.21 -16.38
CA THR A 111 -6.27 12.94 -16.30
C THR A 111 -6.68 12.20 -15.01
N VAL A 112 -5.76 11.45 -14.40
CA VAL A 112 -6.00 10.74 -13.13
C VAL A 112 -5.90 11.66 -11.92
N CYS A 113 -5.19 12.78 -11.99
CA CYS A 113 -5.09 13.69 -10.84
C CYS A 113 -5.87 14.99 -11.06
N GLY A 114 -6.20 15.35 -12.30
CA GLY A 114 -6.80 16.63 -12.67
C GLY A 114 -5.75 17.72 -12.82
N GLU A 115 -6.18 18.98 -12.80
CA GLU A 115 -5.29 20.15 -12.85
C GLU A 115 -4.83 20.51 -11.43
N ASP A 116 -5.76 20.57 -10.48
CA ASP A 116 -5.47 20.91 -9.09
C ASP A 116 -4.80 19.76 -8.32
N ARG A 117 -3.74 20.07 -7.58
CA ARG A 117 -2.98 19.11 -6.75
C ARG A 117 -3.14 19.37 -5.27
N THR A 118 -3.33 20.62 -4.88
CA THR A 118 -3.53 21.08 -3.50
C THR A 118 -4.85 21.81 -3.40
N ILE A 119 -5.82 21.17 -2.75
CA ILE A 119 -7.20 21.66 -2.65
C ILE A 119 -7.56 21.82 -1.18
N THR A 120 -8.23 22.90 -0.84
CA THR A 120 -8.71 23.14 0.53
C THR A 120 -10.22 23.31 0.59
N PHE A 121 -10.82 22.90 1.70
CA PHE A 121 -12.21 23.19 2.06
C PHE A 121 -12.20 23.97 3.37
N SER A 122 -12.74 25.18 3.41
CA SER A 122 -12.64 26.04 4.59
C SER A 122 -13.87 26.93 4.80
N HIS A 123 -14.16 27.23 6.07
CA HIS A 123 -15.24 28.17 6.42
C HIS A 123 -14.98 29.60 5.95
N GLN A 124 -13.71 29.98 5.81
CA GLN A 124 -13.30 31.34 5.49
C GLN A 124 -12.18 31.32 4.46
N PRO A 125 -12.10 32.35 3.60
CA PRO A 125 -10.96 32.53 2.72
C PRO A 125 -9.70 32.84 3.52
N PHE A 126 -8.57 32.40 2.99
CA PHE A 126 -7.25 32.70 3.53
C PHE A 126 -6.32 33.16 2.41
N SER A 127 -5.32 33.96 2.77
CA SER A 127 -4.30 34.48 1.87
C SER A 127 -2.90 34.03 2.31
N ASN A 128 -1.89 34.25 1.45
CA ASN A 128 -0.47 34.01 1.72
C ASN A 128 -0.04 32.53 1.82
N THR A 129 -0.91 31.61 1.40
CA THR A 129 -0.58 30.19 1.24
C THR A 129 -0.91 29.78 -0.19
N SER A 130 0.05 29.19 -0.91
CA SER A 130 -0.17 28.70 -2.27
C SER A 130 -1.00 27.42 -2.23
N VAL A 131 -2.20 27.48 -2.76
CA VAL A 131 -3.09 26.34 -3.02
C VAL A 131 -3.64 26.48 -4.43
N ASP A 132 -3.90 25.36 -5.10
CA ASP A 132 -4.40 25.37 -6.48
C ASP A 132 -5.90 25.74 -6.48
N GLN A 133 -6.64 25.21 -5.50
CA GLN A 133 -8.07 25.48 -5.34
C GLN A 133 -8.46 25.70 -3.87
N GLN A 134 -9.23 26.76 -3.63
CA GLN A 134 -9.80 27.09 -2.32
C GLN A 134 -11.33 27.04 -2.39
N ASN A 135 -11.94 26.00 -1.82
CA ASN A 135 -13.39 25.84 -1.72
C ASN A 135 -13.89 26.44 -0.39
N ILE A 136 -14.56 27.58 -0.47
CA ILE A 136 -15.18 28.24 0.69
C ILE A 136 -16.59 27.71 0.89
N THR A 137 -16.85 27.13 2.05
CA THR A 137 -18.11 26.46 2.35
C THR A 137 -18.46 26.54 3.83
N ASN A 138 -19.75 26.45 4.17
CA ASN A 138 -20.22 26.39 5.55
C ASN A 138 -20.14 24.98 6.16
N ASP A 139 -19.89 23.94 5.35
CA ASP A 139 -19.70 22.56 5.81
C ASP A 139 -18.52 21.89 5.07
N PRO A 140 -17.28 22.17 5.50
CA PRO A 140 -16.08 21.64 4.87
C PRO A 140 -16.06 20.11 4.80
N LEU A 141 -16.57 19.43 5.83
CA LEU A 141 -16.55 17.97 5.90
C LEU A 141 -17.49 17.35 4.87
N THR A 142 -18.72 17.86 4.77
CA THR A 142 -19.69 17.34 3.80
C THR A 142 -19.22 17.56 2.36
N ASP A 143 -18.71 18.75 2.05
CA ASP A 143 -18.23 19.06 0.70
C ASP A 143 -16.97 18.28 0.34
N PHE A 144 -16.06 18.08 1.29
CA PHE A 144 -14.90 17.22 1.09
C PHE A 144 -15.30 15.77 0.80
N VAL A 145 -16.30 15.23 1.53
CA VAL A 145 -16.80 13.87 1.33
C VAL A 145 -17.50 13.71 -0.02
N ALA A 146 -18.30 14.69 -0.43
CA ALA A 146 -18.89 14.73 -1.76
C ALA A 146 -17.81 14.78 -2.85
N TRP A 147 -16.75 15.55 -2.62
CA TRP A 147 -15.64 15.69 -3.55
C TRP A 147 -14.85 14.38 -3.73
N ILE A 148 -14.43 13.71 -2.65
CA ILE A 148 -13.67 12.44 -2.75
C ILE A 148 -14.50 11.30 -3.33
N THR A 149 -15.83 11.38 -3.27
CA THR A 149 -16.75 10.36 -3.83
C THR A 149 -17.19 10.67 -5.26
N SER A 150 -16.92 11.87 -5.77
CA SER A 150 -17.28 12.28 -7.14
C SER A 150 -16.39 11.66 -8.24
N PHE A 151 -15.25 11.09 -7.86
CA PHE A 151 -14.27 10.58 -8.82
C PHE A 151 -14.71 9.25 -9.45
N SER A 152 -14.58 9.16 -10.78
CA SER A 152 -14.81 7.92 -11.54
C SER A 152 -13.64 6.92 -11.47
N THR A 153 -12.47 7.38 -11.03
CA THR A 153 -11.25 6.56 -10.90
C THR A 153 -11.08 6.10 -9.45
N ASP A 154 -10.61 4.86 -9.27
CA ASP A 154 -10.25 4.31 -7.96
C ASP A 154 -9.42 5.32 -7.15
N THR A 155 -9.90 5.65 -5.95
CA THR A 155 -9.33 6.69 -5.10
C THR A 155 -8.96 6.11 -3.76
N VAL A 156 -7.69 6.24 -3.39
CA VAL A 156 -7.16 5.78 -2.12
C VAL A 156 -6.93 6.98 -1.22
N ALA A 157 -7.82 7.18 -0.24
CA ALA A 157 -7.73 8.31 0.67
C ALA A 157 -7.08 7.90 2.01
N PHE A 158 -6.18 8.73 2.51
CA PHE A 158 -5.52 8.55 3.80
C PHE A 158 -5.30 9.90 4.50
N SER A 159 -5.42 9.94 5.83
CA SER A 159 -5.12 11.16 6.58
C SER A 159 -3.78 11.08 7.29
N HIS A 160 -3.10 12.22 7.41
CA HIS A 160 -1.84 12.31 8.12
C HIS A 160 -2.13 12.15 9.63
N PHE A 161 -1.63 11.08 10.26
CA PHE A 161 -1.94 10.72 11.66
C PHE A 161 -3.43 10.43 11.98
N GLY A 162 -4.20 9.89 11.03
CA GLY A 162 -5.64 9.57 11.15
C GLY A 162 -6.10 8.59 12.22
N GLY A 163 -5.18 8.09 13.06
CA GLY A 163 -5.49 7.17 14.15
C GLY A 163 -6.53 7.71 15.13
N ARG A 164 -6.66 9.04 15.28
CA ARG A 164 -7.51 9.63 16.33
C ARG A 164 -8.81 10.27 15.83
N PHE A 165 -8.77 11.20 14.87
CA PHE A 165 -9.96 12.03 14.57
C PHE A 165 -10.35 12.11 13.09
N ASP A 166 -9.47 12.55 12.18
CA ASP A 166 -9.85 12.95 10.81
C ASP A 166 -10.59 11.84 10.06
N MET A 167 -9.99 10.65 10.03
CA MET A 167 -10.62 9.50 9.38
C MET A 167 -11.92 9.06 10.04
N VAL A 168 -12.06 9.23 11.35
CA VAL A 168 -13.32 8.88 12.05
C VAL A 168 -14.44 9.81 11.60
N LEU A 169 -14.15 11.11 11.41
CA LEU A 169 -15.12 12.09 10.93
C LEU A 169 -15.51 11.83 9.48
N VAL A 170 -14.55 11.50 8.62
CA VAL A 170 -14.82 11.12 7.21
C VAL A 170 -15.66 9.84 7.13
N PHE A 171 -15.31 8.79 7.87
CA PHE A 171 -16.10 7.55 7.88
C PHE A 171 -17.51 7.77 8.39
N LYS A 172 -17.67 8.59 9.44
CA LYS A 172 -19.01 8.95 9.93
C LYS A 172 -19.82 9.65 8.85
N ALA A 173 -19.23 10.62 8.15
CA ALA A 173 -19.92 11.36 7.09
C ALA A 173 -20.29 10.44 5.90
N LEU A 174 -19.37 9.58 5.45
CA LEU A 174 -19.65 8.57 4.41
C LEU A 174 -20.77 7.62 4.83
N TYR A 175 -20.72 7.11 6.06
CA TYR A 175 -21.73 6.21 6.60
C TYR A 175 -23.11 6.87 6.66
N LEU A 176 -23.19 8.13 7.07
CA LEU A 176 -24.43 8.91 7.08
C LEU A 176 -24.98 9.15 5.66
N GLN A 177 -24.14 9.11 4.63
CA GLN A 177 -24.54 9.16 3.22
C GLN A 177 -24.86 7.76 2.64
N GLY A 178 -24.82 6.70 3.45
CA GLY A 178 -25.06 5.33 3.01
C GLY A 178 -23.89 4.69 2.24
N LEU A 179 -22.71 5.30 2.29
CA LEU A 179 -21.50 4.81 1.61
C LEU A 179 -20.63 4.04 2.59
N THR A 180 -20.15 2.87 2.16
CA THR A 180 -19.22 2.02 2.93
C THR A 180 -17.94 1.83 2.13
N PRO A 181 -16.86 2.58 2.43
CA PRO A 181 -15.61 2.44 1.71
C PRO A 181 -14.86 1.16 2.10
N ASP A 182 -14.01 0.67 1.20
CA ASP A 182 -13.20 -0.52 1.45
C ASP A 182 -11.98 -0.18 2.32
N MET A 183 -11.87 -0.83 3.47
CA MET A 183 -10.74 -0.63 4.40
C MET A 183 -9.52 -1.47 3.98
N ILE A 184 -8.49 -0.83 3.43
CA ILE A 184 -7.29 -1.52 2.90
C ILE A 184 -6.27 -1.86 4.00
N LYS A 185 -6.14 -0.99 5.02
CA LYS A 185 -5.21 -1.18 6.15
C LYS A 185 -5.77 -0.62 7.46
N ASN A 186 -6.02 -1.50 8.42
CA ASN A 186 -6.61 -1.17 9.73
C ASN A 186 -5.72 -0.28 10.62
N GLY A 187 -4.40 -0.25 10.40
CA GLY A 187 -3.46 0.53 11.22
C GLY A 187 -3.27 1.99 10.79
N ASN A 188 -3.37 2.29 9.49
CA ASN A 188 -3.18 3.64 8.92
C ASN A 188 -4.48 4.23 8.33
N LYS A 189 -5.62 3.55 8.55
CA LYS A 189 -6.96 3.93 8.09
C LYS A 189 -6.96 4.41 6.63
N CYS A 190 -6.55 3.54 5.74
CA CYS A 190 -6.54 3.79 4.31
C CYS A 190 -7.82 3.24 3.70
N MET A 191 -8.55 4.07 2.97
CA MET A 191 -9.83 3.68 2.35
C MET A 191 -9.75 3.72 0.83
N LYS A 192 -10.44 2.79 0.17
CA LYS A 192 -10.64 2.72 -1.27
C LYS A 192 -12.10 2.95 -1.62
#